data_AF-A0A3B9PMI9-F1
#
_entry.id   AF-A0A3B9PMI9-F1
#
_cell.length_a   1.000
_cell.length_b   1.000
_cell.length_c   1.000
_cell.angle_alpha   90.00
_cell.angle_beta   90.00
_cell.angle_gamma   90.00
#
_symmetry.space_group_name_H-M   'P 1'
#
loop_
_entity.id
_entity.type
_entity.pdbx_description
1 polymer ?
#
loop_
_entity_poly.entity_id
_entity_poly.type
_entity_poly.pdbx_seq_one_letter_code
_entity_poly.pdbx_strand_id
1 'polypeptide(L)'
;MSHLNLNRIDLAFGDHVVVRQLSLSLETGRIGCLLGPSGCGKTTVLRCIAGFERLAAGEILLDGALVSTPTQTLPPERRRIGMVFQDYALFPHLSVADNVGFGLRGMDAA
;
A
#
# COMPACT_ATOMS: atom_id res chain seq x y z
N MET A 1 -10.90 -12.55 10.54
CA MET A 1 -9.64 -11.92 11.01
C MET A 1 -9.31 -10.75 10.08
N SER A 2 -8.72 -9.67 10.59
CA SER A 2 -8.37 -8.49 9.79
C SER A 2 -7.23 -8.83 8.81
N HIS A 3 -7.44 -8.59 7.52
CA HIS A 3 -6.41 -8.75 6.48
C HIS A 3 -5.41 -7.59 6.51
N LEU A 4 -5.89 -6.37 6.77
CA LEU A 4 -5.06 -5.16 6.92
C LEU A 4 -5.31 -4.53 8.29
N ASN A 5 -4.24 -4.11 8.96
CA ASN A 5 -4.31 -3.33 10.19
C ASN A 5 -3.28 -2.20 10.17
N LEU A 6 -3.75 -0.97 10.35
CA LEU A 6 -2.97 0.23 10.62
C LEU A 6 -3.18 0.59 12.09
N ASN A 7 -2.11 0.68 12.86
CA ASN A 7 -2.16 1.00 14.27
C ASN A 7 -1.46 2.34 14.53
N ARG A 8 -2.27 3.40 14.71
CA ARG A 8 -1.85 4.77 15.04
C ARG A 8 -0.69 5.25 14.17
N ILE A 9 -0.83 5.11 12.85
CA ILE A 9 0.22 5.48 11.91
C ILE A 9 0.32 7.00 11.74
N ASP A 10 1.54 7.50 11.71
CA ASP A 10 1.87 8.86 11.28
C ASP A 10 2.62 8.82 9.96
N LEU A 11 2.27 9.73 9.05
CA LEU A 11 2.94 9.92 7.77
C LEU A 11 3.42 11.37 7.68
N ALA A 12 4.72 11.56 7.47
CA ALA A 12 5.34 12.89 7.42
C ALA A 12 6.39 12.97 6.32
N PHE A 13 6.57 14.16 5.77
CA PHE A 13 7.63 14.51 4.83
C PHE A 13 8.44 15.66 5.44
N GLY A 14 9.63 15.34 5.95
CA GLY A 14 10.36 16.24 6.84
C GLY A 14 9.51 16.59 8.05
N ASP A 15 9.37 17.87 8.35
CA ASP A 15 8.59 18.37 9.49
C ASP A 15 7.07 18.46 9.20
N HIS A 16 6.66 18.23 7.96
CA HIS A 16 5.26 18.35 7.56
C HIS A 16 4.52 17.02 7.73
N VAL A 17 3.70 16.93 8.77
CA VAL A 17 2.86 15.75 9.05
C VAL A 17 1.58 15.79 8.22
N VAL A 18 1.36 14.78 7.38
CA VAL A 18 0.20 14.66 6.48
C VAL A 18 -0.92 13.85 7.11
N VAL A 19 -0.59 12.78 7.83
CA VAL A 19 -1.53 11.92 8.54
C VAL A 19 -1.05 11.74 9.97
N ARG A 20 -1.96 11.87 10.94
CA ARG A 20 -1.68 11.75 12.37
C ARG A 20 -2.56 10.68 13.00
N GLN A 21 -1.92 9.72 13.67
CA GLN A 21 -2.48 8.65 14.48
C GLN A 21 -3.64 7.91 13.83
N LEU A 22 -3.54 7.64 12.53
CA LEU A 22 -4.59 6.92 11.81
C LEU A 22 -4.59 5.44 12.25
N SER A 23 -5.72 4.98 12.74
CA SER A 23 -5.97 3.55 12.98
C SER A 23 -7.11 3.07 12.09
N LEU A 24 -6.90 1.96 11.40
CA LEU A 24 -7.88 1.37 10.50
C LEU A 24 -7.65 -0.12 10.40
N SER A 25 -8.72 -0.90 10.36
CA SER A 25 -8.65 -2.32 10.06
C SER A 25 -9.60 -2.67 8.92
N LEU A 26 -9.18 -3.60 8.06
CA LEU A 26 -10.01 -4.11 6.97
C LEU A 26 -9.98 -5.65 7.02
N GLU A 27 -11.16 -6.26 7.04
CA GLU A 27 -11.29 -7.71 7.03
C GLU A 27 -11.07 -8.30 5.63
N THR A 28 -10.72 -9.59 5.60
CA THR A 28 -10.59 -10.33 4.35
C THR A 28 -11.90 -10.27 3.55
N GLY A 29 -11.81 -10.03 2.24
CA GLY A 29 -12.97 -9.95 1.35
C GLY A 29 -13.82 -8.69 1.48
N ARG A 30 -13.40 -7.72 2.31
CA ARG A 30 -14.07 -6.42 2.42
C ARG A 30 -13.44 -5.38 1.51
N ILE A 31 -14.27 -4.46 1.03
CA ILE A 31 -13.85 -3.30 0.26
C ILE A 31 -13.85 -2.09 1.19
N GLY A 32 -12.68 -1.45 1.33
CA GLY A 32 -12.52 -0.20 2.06
C GLY A 32 -12.39 0.98 1.10
N CYS A 33 -12.83 2.16 1.53
CA CYS A 33 -12.65 3.41 0.78
C CYS A 33 -12.04 4.47 1.68
N LEU A 34 -10.99 5.14 1.20
CA LEU A 34 -10.46 6.35 1.83
C LEU A 34 -11.01 7.57 1.09
N LEU A 35 -11.88 8.33 1.76
CA LEU A 35 -12.53 9.51 1.20
C LEU A 35 -12.07 10.79 1.91
N GLY A 36 -11.89 11.86 1.15
CA GLY A 36 -11.52 13.17 1.69
C GLY A 36 -11.05 14.14 0.61
N PRO A 37 -10.86 15.43 0.93
CA PRO A 37 -10.46 16.46 -0.01
C PRO A 37 -9.06 16.22 -0.60
N SER A 38 -8.72 16.91 -1.69
CA SER A 38 -7.36 16.85 -2.24
C SER A 38 -6.32 17.24 -1.17
N GLY A 39 -5.18 16.55 -1.15
CA GLY A 39 -4.11 16.80 -0.17
C GLY A 39 -4.29 16.18 1.22
N CYS A 40 -5.44 15.56 1.54
CA CYS A 40 -5.65 14.98 2.88
C CYS A 40 -4.90 13.66 3.18
N GLY A 41 -3.95 13.25 2.32
CA GLY A 41 -3.10 12.08 2.57
C GLY A 41 -3.59 10.72 2.07
N LYS A 42 -4.72 10.61 1.35
CA LYS A 42 -5.26 9.32 0.84
C LYS A 42 -4.22 8.51 0.06
N THR A 43 -3.63 9.12 -0.96
CA THR A 43 -2.62 8.49 -1.81
C THR A 43 -1.38 8.13 -0.99
N THR A 44 -1.00 8.96 -0.02
CA THR A 44 0.12 8.69 0.90
C THR A 44 -0.14 7.45 1.75
N VAL A 45 -1.36 7.29 2.30
CA VAL A 45 -1.73 6.09 3.06
C VAL A 45 -1.67 4.84 2.17
N LEU A 46 -2.24 4.89 0.96
CA LEU A 46 -2.20 3.75 0.03
C LEU A 46 -0.77 3.36 -0.36
N ARG A 47 0.08 4.35 -0.67
CA ARG A 47 1.50 4.12 -0.98
C ARG A 47 2.25 3.55 0.22
N CYS A 48 1.94 3.96 1.44
CA CYS A 48 2.55 3.41 2.65
C CYS A 48 2.13 1.95 2.90
N ILE A 49 0.85 1.61 2.70
CA ILE A 49 0.34 0.23 2.76
C ILE A 49 1.08 -0.65 1.73
N ALA A 50 1.24 -0.15 0.50
CA ALA A 50 1.97 -0.84 -0.56
C ALA A 50 3.49 -0.88 -0.37
N GLY A 51 4.05 -0.10 0.58
CA GLY A 51 5.48 -0.10 0.90
C GLY A 51 6.35 0.88 0.13
N PHE A 52 5.74 1.82 -0.59
CA PHE A 52 6.46 2.89 -1.30
C PHE A 52 6.84 4.07 -0.40
N GLU A 53 6.14 4.25 0.72
CA GLU A 53 6.43 5.30 1.70
C GLU A 53 6.67 4.69 3.08
N ARG A 54 7.58 5.30 3.85
CA ARG A 54 7.88 4.89 5.23
C ARG A 54 6.95 5.56 6.23
N LEU A 55 6.77 4.90 7.38
CA LEU A 55 6.05 5.46 8.52
C LEU A 55 6.95 6.43 9.30
N ALA A 56 6.34 7.48 9.85
CA ALA A 56 6.97 8.30 10.89
C ALA A 56 6.70 7.71 12.29
N ALA A 57 5.52 7.14 12.51
CA ALA A 57 5.14 6.44 13.74
C ALA A 57 4.12 5.33 13.45
N GLY A 58 3.89 4.46 14.45
CA GLY A 58 2.93 3.37 14.37
C GLY A 58 3.42 2.17 13.57
N GLU A 59 2.50 1.31 13.19
CA GLU A 59 2.81 0.05 12.50
C GLU A 59 1.72 -0.38 11.51
N ILE A 60 2.12 -1.21 10.54
CA ILE A 60 1.23 -1.84 9.56
C ILE A 60 1.41 -3.34 9.60
N LEU A 61 0.29 -4.05 9.70
CA LEU A 61 0.23 -5.50 9.61
C LEU A 61 -0.64 -5.92 8.41
N LEU A 62 -0.18 -6.96 7.71
CA LEU A 62 -0.91 -7.64 6.64
C LEU A 62 -1.01 -9.12 6.98
N ASP A 63 -2.21 -9.67 7.02
CA ASP A 63 -2.47 -11.06 7.47
C ASP A 63 -1.85 -11.37 8.84
N GLY A 64 -1.80 -10.38 9.73
CA GLY A 64 -1.15 -10.48 11.04
C GLY A 64 0.38 -10.42 11.01
N ALA A 65 1.02 -10.37 9.84
CA ALA A 65 2.46 -10.18 9.71
C ALA A 65 2.82 -8.69 9.72
N LEU A 66 3.79 -8.31 10.55
CA LEU A 66 4.32 -6.95 10.60
C LEU A 66 5.09 -6.64 9.31
N VAL A 67 4.66 -5.62 8.57
CA VAL A 67 5.28 -5.22 7.30
C VAL A 67 5.90 -3.84 7.32
N SER A 68 5.53 -3.00 8.29
CA SER A 68 6.11 -1.65 8.42
C SER A 68 6.07 -1.13 9.85
N THR A 69 7.16 -0.48 10.25
CA THR A 69 7.36 0.35 11.44
C THR A 69 8.17 1.60 11.03
N PRO A 70 8.51 2.53 11.94
CA PRO A 70 9.37 3.67 11.59
C PRO A 70 10.81 3.27 11.24
N THR A 71 11.28 2.14 11.76
CA THR A 71 12.67 1.67 11.59
C THR A 71 12.80 0.58 10.53
N GLN A 72 11.70 -0.07 10.15
CA GLN A 72 11.71 -1.17 9.20
C GLN A 72 10.52 -1.07 8.25
N THR A 73 10.75 -1.33 6.97
CA THR A 73 9.70 -1.33 5.96
C THR A 73 10.00 -2.48 5.00
N LEU A 74 9.10 -3.46 4.93
CA LEU A 74 9.19 -4.52 3.93
C LEU A 74 8.98 -3.89 2.55
N PRO A 75 9.82 -4.18 1.54
CA PRO A 75 9.69 -3.55 0.23
C PRO A 75 8.43 -4.06 -0.50
N PRO A 76 7.86 -3.27 -1.44
CA PRO A 76 6.57 -3.55 -2.08
C PRO A 76 6.45 -4.96 -2.67
N GLU A 77 7.48 -5.43 -3.37
CA GLU A 77 7.51 -6.73 -4.05
C GLU A 77 7.42 -7.92 -3.08
N ARG A 78 7.67 -7.71 -1.78
CA ARG A 78 7.55 -8.75 -0.73
C ARG A 78 6.25 -8.66 0.07
N ARG A 79 5.38 -7.67 -0.19
CA ARG A 79 4.13 -7.47 0.55
C ARG A 79 2.94 -8.27 0.02
N ARG A 80 3.06 -8.88 -1.18
CA ARG A 80 1.97 -9.58 -1.86
C ARG A 80 0.71 -8.71 -2.03
N ILE A 81 0.90 -7.42 -2.30
CA ILE A 81 -0.17 -6.45 -2.61
C ILE A 81 -0.09 -6.07 -4.09
N GLY A 82 -1.24 -6.09 -4.77
CA GLY A 82 -1.39 -5.42 -6.07
C GLY A 82 -1.74 -3.94 -5.87
N MET A 83 -1.07 -3.05 -6.58
CA MET A 83 -1.35 -1.61 -6.56
C MET A 83 -1.62 -1.10 -7.97
N VAL A 84 -2.71 -0.35 -8.11
CA VAL A 84 -3.03 0.41 -9.34
C VAL A 84 -2.76 1.88 -9.05
N PHE A 85 -1.88 2.50 -9.82
CA PHE A 85 -1.49 3.89 -9.65
C PHE A 85 -2.50 4.85 -10.29
N GLN A 86 -2.49 6.12 -9.84
CA GLN A 86 -3.32 7.17 -10.44
C GLN A 86 -2.82 7.54 -11.85
N ASP A 87 -1.51 7.54 -12.06
CA ASP A 87 -0.90 7.69 -13.38
C ASP A 87 -0.82 6.35 -14.09
N TYR A 88 -0.93 6.35 -15.43
CA TYR A 88 -0.87 5.15 -16.26
C TYR A 88 0.52 4.50 -16.18
N ALA A 89 0.72 3.64 -15.20
CA ALA A 89 1.93 2.84 -15.00
C ALA A 89 2.01 1.66 -15.98
N LEU A 90 1.72 1.92 -17.26
CA LEU A 90 1.79 0.93 -18.33
C LEU A 90 3.21 0.85 -18.87
N PHE A 91 3.62 -0.33 -19.30
CA PHE A 91 4.84 -0.53 -20.08
C PHE A 91 4.53 -0.16 -21.55
N PRO A 92 5.03 0.99 -22.04
CA PRO A 92 4.61 1.54 -23.33
C PRO A 92 5.10 0.71 -24.53
N HIS A 93 6.10 -0.15 -24.30
CA HIS A 93 6.69 -1.03 -25.30
C HIS A 93 6.03 -2.41 -25.34
N LEU A 94 5.01 -2.65 -24.49
CA LEU A 94 4.29 -3.91 -24.43
C LEU A 94 2.87 -3.75 -25.00
N SER A 95 2.33 -4.83 -25.58
CA SER A 95 0.92 -4.88 -25.96
C SER A 95 0.00 -4.79 -24.73
N VAL A 96 -1.29 -4.60 -24.94
CA VAL A 96 -2.28 -4.64 -23.83
C VAL A 96 -2.26 -6.01 -23.14
N ALA A 97 -2.25 -7.10 -23.91
CA ALA A 97 -2.20 -8.46 -23.36
C ALA A 97 -0.91 -8.70 -22.56
N ASP A 98 0.22 -8.19 -23.04
CA ASP A 98 1.50 -8.28 -22.34
C ASP A 98 1.55 -7.46 -21.05
N ASN A 99 0.92 -6.29 -21.00
CA ASN A 99 0.80 -5.50 -19.78
C ASN A 99 -0.03 -6.24 -18.71
N VAL A 100 -1.18 -6.79 -19.10
CA VAL A 100 -2.05 -7.56 -18.20
C VAL A 100 -1.35 -8.83 -17.71
N GLY A 101 -0.63 -9.52 -18.60
CA GLY A 101 0.09 -10.75 -18.27
C GLY A 101 1.46 -10.55 -17.63
N PHE A 102 1.97 -9.32 -17.50
CA PHE A 102 3.36 -9.06 -17.10
C PHE A 102 3.72 -9.72 -15.77
N GLY A 103 2.87 -9.56 -14.75
CA GLY A 103 3.07 -10.14 -13.41
C GLY A 103 2.86 -11.65 -13.32
N LEU A 104 2.35 -12.28 -14.39
CA LEU A 104 2.10 -13.73 -14.46
C LEU A 104 3.26 -14.50 -15.10
N ARG A 105 4.22 -13.80 -15.72
CA ARG A 105 5.36 -14.44 -16.41
C ARG A 105 6.20 -15.24 -15.40
N GLY A 106 6.41 -16.52 -15.69
CA GLY A 106 7.18 -17.42 -14.83
C GLY A 106 6.40 -18.01 -13.64
N MET A 107 5.08 -17.78 -13.57
CA MET A 107 4.20 -18.53 -12.68
C MET A 107 3.73 -19.80 -13.39
N ASP A 108 3.79 -20.94 -12.71
CA ASP A 108 3.18 -22.17 -13.21
C ASP A 108 1.67 -22.00 -13.30
N ALA A 109 1.05 -22.58 -14.32
CA ALA A 109 -0.41 -22.68 -14.38
C ALA A 109 -0.87 -23.54 -13.20
N ALA A 110 -1.71 -22.95 -12.34
CA ALA A 110 -2.34 -23.63 -11.21
C ALA A 110 -3.33 -24.71 -11.67
#